data_AF-A0A2N0NC17-F1
#
_entry.id   AF-A0A2N0NC17-F1
#
_cell.length_a   1.000
_cell.length_b   1.000
_cell.length_c   1.000
_cell.angle_alpha   90.00
_cell.angle_beta   90.00
_cell.angle_gamma   90.00
#
_symmetry.space_group_name_H-M   'P 1'
#
loop_
_entity.id
_entity.type
_entity.pdbx_description
1 polymer ?
#
loop_
_entity_poly.entity_id
_entity_poly.type
_entity_poly.pdbx_seq_one_letter_code
_entity_poly.pdbx_strand_id
1 'polypeptide(L)' 'VEKHILSRVKNEQYAIFNVRNCGPLFGEYGEDLAIYGDDFYEKSYCRKRSYEPIRKTENRFSVEEYEVFQIIKK' A
#
# COMPACT_ATOMS: atom_id res chain seq x y z
N VAL A 1 -10.49 1.20 -21.12
CA VAL A 1 -9.24 0.64 -20.56
C VAL A 1 -9.09 1.20 -19.16
N GLU A 2 -9.31 0.37 -18.14
CA GLU A 2 -9.02 0.76 -16.77
C GLU A 2 -7.52 1.01 -16.62
N LYS A 3 -7.16 2.22 -16.22
CA LYS A 3 -5.77 2.62 -15.98
C LYS A 3 -5.36 2.15 -14.60
N HIS A 4 -5.07 0.85 -14.47
CA HIS A 4 -4.45 0.32 -13.27
C HIS A 4 -2.96 0.70 -13.25
N ILE A 5 -2.44 0.98 -12.07
CA ILE A 5 -1.00 1.14 -11.85
C ILE A 5 -0.47 -0.24 -11.45
N LEU A 6 0.45 -0.78 -12.24
CA LEU A 6 1.25 -1.93 -11.81
C LEU A 6 2.50 -1.37 -11.12
N SER A 7 2.63 -1.61 -9.82
CA SER A 7 3.84 -1.29 -9.06
C SER A 7 4.58 -2.58 -8.70
N ARG A 8 5.85 -2.67 -9.08
CA ARG A 8 6.71 -3.83 -8.79
C ARG A 8 7.57 -3.59 -7.55
N VAL A 9 7.80 -4.65 -6.80
CA VAL A 9 8.78 -4.68 -5.70
C VAL A 9 10.17 -4.48 -6.29
N LYS A 10 10.96 -3.58 -5.70
CA LYS A 10 12.39 -3.37 -6.01
C LYS A 10 13.31 -4.03 -4.99
N ASN A 11 12.88 -4.07 -3.73
CA ASN A 11 13.59 -4.75 -2.66
C ASN A 11 12.64 -5.67 -1.89
N GLU A 12 12.75 -6.97 -2.16
CA GLU A 12 11.86 -8.00 -1.59
C GLU A 12 12.03 -8.18 -0.08
N GLN A 13 13.21 -7.85 0.47
CA GLN A 13 13.47 -7.96 1.90
C GLN A 13 12.52 -7.08 2.74
N TYR A 14 12.05 -5.99 2.15
CA TYR A 14 11.20 -5.00 2.81
C TYR A 14 9.83 -4.86 2.12
N ALA A 15 9.39 -5.86 1.36
CA ALA A 15 8.15 -5.77 0.61
C ALA A 15 6.90 -5.66 1.52
N ILE A 16 6.89 -6.41 2.63
CA ILE A 16 5.72 -6.55 3.50
C ILE A 16 6.09 -6.11 4.91
N PHE A 17 5.25 -5.29 5.53
CA PHE A 17 5.38 -4.87 6.91
C PHE A 17 4.06 -5.12 7.66
N ASN A 18 4.11 -5.42 8.95
CA ASN A 18 2.91 -5.73 9.73
C ASN A 18 3.01 -5.16 11.15
N VAL A 19 1.97 -4.45 11.58
CA VAL A 19 1.82 -3.93 12.95
C VAL A 19 0.38 -4.10 13.41
N ARG A 20 0.19 -4.27 14.73
CA ARG A 20 -1.15 -4.28 15.32
C ARG A 20 -1.78 -2.90 15.14
N ASN A 21 -3.01 -2.85 14.61
CA ASN A 21 -3.84 -1.64 14.40
C ASN A 21 -3.61 -0.88 13.08
N CYS A 22 -3.10 -1.54 12.04
CA CYS A 22 -3.11 -1.00 10.68
C CYS A 22 -3.81 -1.97 9.72
N GLY A 23 -4.32 -1.44 8.61
CA GLY A 23 -4.69 -2.24 7.45
C GLY A 23 -3.45 -2.71 6.70
N PRO A 24 -3.54 -2.89 5.36
CA PRO A 24 -2.39 -3.23 4.55
C PRO A 24 -1.22 -2.25 4.72
N LEU A 25 -0.02 -2.81 4.90
CA LEU A 25 1.25 -2.09 5.00
C LEU A 25 2.29 -2.74 4.07
N PHE A 26 2.82 -1.94 3.16
CA PHE A 26 3.84 -2.36 2.21
C PHE A 26 5.06 -1.47 2.31
N GLY A 27 6.22 -2.05 2.04
CA GLY A 27 7.48 -1.33 2.03
C GLY A 27 8.22 -1.31 3.36
N GLU A 28 9.46 -0.83 3.31
CA GLU A 28 10.29 -0.65 4.49
C GLU A 28 9.61 0.28 5.50
N TYR A 29 9.44 -0.18 6.74
CA TYR A 29 8.68 0.50 7.80
C TYR A 29 7.22 0.82 7.44
N GLY A 30 6.65 0.17 6.41
CA GLY A 30 5.30 0.43 5.93
C GLY A 30 5.14 1.77 5.21
N GLU A 31 6.20 2.28 4.56
CA GLU A 31 6.15 3.58 3.89
C GLU A 31 5.55 3.55 2.48
N ASP A 32 5.72 2.46 1.71
CA ASP A 32 5.28 2.40 0.31
C ASP A 32 3.75 2.40 0.16
N LEU A 33 3.01 1.78 1.08
CA LEU A 33 1.58 1.96 1.20
C LEU A 33 1.15 1.63 2.62
N ALA A 34 0.51 2.58 3.29
CA ALA A 34 -0.09 2.39 4.60
C ALA A 34 -1.56 2.75 4.55
N ILE A 35 -2.41 1.76 4.79
CA ILE A 35 -3.84 1.95 5.01
C ILE A 35 -4.04 2.11 6.53
N TYR A 36 -4.23 3.35 6.94
CA TYR A 36 -4.20 3.74 8.34
C TYR A 36 -5.22 4.85 8.65
N GLY A 37 -5.63 4.92 9.91
CA GLY A 37 -6.53 5.94 10.43
C GLY A 37 -7.75 5.39 11.12
N ASP A 38 -8.53 6.30 11.70
CA ASP A 38 -9.84 5.99 12.24
C ASP A 38 -10.78 5.81 11.04
N ASP A 39 -11.30 4.61 10.87
CA ASP A 39 -12.07 4.19 9.69
C ASP A 39 -11.35 4.50 8.35
N PHE A 40 -10.02 4.38 8.35
CA PHE A 40 -9.13 4.63 7.20
C PHE A 40 -9.20 6.05 6.61
N TYR A 41 -9.64 7.03 7.40
CA TYR A 41 -9.82 8.42 6.97
C TYR A 41 -8.60 9.31 7.28
N GLU A 42 -8.18 10.12 6.29
CA GLU A 42 -7.17 11.21 6.33
C GLU A 42 -5.75 10.87 6.83
N LYS A 43 -5.50 9.61 7.20
CA LYS A 43 -4.23 9.17 7.80
C LYS A 43 -3.49 8.13 6.96
N SER A 44 -4.06 7.64 5.86
CA SER A 44 -3.34 6.73 4.95
C SER A 44 -2.28 7.49 4.16
N TYR A 45 -1.18 6.83 3.83
CA TYR A 45 -0.05 7.44 3.13
C TYR A 45 0.68 6.46 2.22
N CYS A 46 1.49 7.00 1.30
CA CYS A 46 2.25 6.25 0.29
C CYS A 46 3.50 7.06 -0.04
N ARG A 47 4.68 6.50 0.23
CA ARG A 47 6.00 7.11 0.01
C ARG A 47 6.91 6.07 -0.61
N LYS A 48 7.50 6.40 -1.75
CA LYS A 48 8.28 5.43 -2.52
C LYS A 48 9.59 5.06 -1.79
N ARG A 49 9.75 3.78 -1.46
CA ARG A 49 11.02 3.18 -0.97
C ARG A 49 11.33 1.85 -1.67
N SER A 50 10.62 0.80 -1.30
CA SER A 50 10.88 -0.58 -1.68
C SER A 50 10.13 -1.01 -2.93
N TYR A 51 9.20 -0.18 -3.43
CA TYR A 51 8.43 -0.42 -4.64
C TYR A 51 8.69 0.65 -5.73
N GLU A 52 8.25 0.35 -6.96
CA GLU A 52 7.88 1.41 -7.90
C GLU A 52 6.72 2.25 -7.33
N PRO A 53 6.53 3.52 -7.75
CA PRO A 53 5.48 4.37 -7.18
C PRO A 53 4.10 3.68 -7.22
N ILE A 54 3.56 3.33 -6.05
CA ILE A 54 2.22 2.73 -5.92
C ILE A 54 1.15 3.78 -6.20
N ARG A 55 1.39 5.02 -5.77
CA ARG A 55 0.59 6.20 -6.12
C ARG A 55 1.46 7.26 -6.79
N LYS A 56 0.81 8.18 -7.50
CA LYS A 56 1.47 9.32 -8.16
C LYS A 56 1.86 10.45 -7.20
N THR A 57 1.22 10.50 -6.03
CA THR A 57 1.37 11.57 -5.04
C THR A 57 1.71 10.96 -3.68
N GLU A 58 2.50 11.68 -2.89
CA GLU A 58 2.85 11.27 -1.51
C GLU A 58 1.96 11.91 -0.44
N ASN A 59 0.94 12.68 -0.86
CA ASN A 59 -0.04 13.26 0.04
C ASN A 59 -0.80 12.17 0.79
N ARG A 60 -1.26 12.52 2.00
CA ARG A 60 -2.21 11.68 2.74
C ARG A 60 -3.51 11.52 1.96
N PHE A 61 -4.21 10.43 2.24
CA PHE A 61 -5.48 10.12 1.61
C PHE A 61 -6.39 9.33 2.54
N SER A 62 -7.67 9.29 2.17
CA SER A 62 -8.69 8.42 2.77
C SER A 62 -8.96 7.23 1.84
N VAL A 63 -9.44 6.14 2.41
CA VAL A 63 -9.91 4.96 1.68
C VAL A 63 -11.33 4.67 2.13
N GLU A 64 -12.27 4.71 1.20
CA GLU A 64 -13.67 4.37 1.47
C GLU A 64 -13.82 2.84 1.59
N GLU A 65 -13.32 2.12 0.58
CA GLU A 65 -13.33 0.65 0.53
C GLU A 65 -12.07 0.13 -0.17
N TYR A 66 -11.66 -1.09 0.16
CA TYR A 66 -10.63 -1.82 -0.58
C TYR A 66 -10.93 -3.32 -0.62
N GLU A 67 -10.50 -3.96 -1.70
CA GLU A 67 -10.67 -5.40 -1.92
C GLU A 67 -9.30 -6.09 -1.96
N VAL A 68 -9.23 -7.33 -1.45
CA VAL A 68 -8.01 -8.15 -1.46
C VAL A 68 -8.28 -9.42 -2.27
N PHE A 69 -7.50 -9.63 -3.32
CA PHE A 69 -7.62 -10.79 -4.20
C PHE A 69 -6.43 -11.74 -4.00
N GLN A 70 -6.72 -13.02 -3.78
CA GLN A 70 -5.70 -14.07 -3.74
C GLN A 70 -5.60 -14.77 -5.10
N ILE A 71 -4.41 -14.76 -5.69
CA ILE A 71 -4.13 -15.51 -6.93
C ILE A 71 -3.75 -16.95 -6.57
N ILE A 72 -4.49 -17.92 -7.08
CA ILE A 72 -4.28 -19.35 -6.82
C ILE A 72 -3.72 -19.99 -8.11
N LYS A 73 -2.66 -20.78 -7.99
CA LYS A 73 -2.16 -21.60 -9.11
C LYS A 73 -3.15 -22.75 -9.35
N LYS A 74 -3.39 -23.08 -10.62
CA LYS A 74 -4.14 -24.28 -11.01
C LYS A 74 -3.33 -25.54 -10.74
#